data_AF-A0A2N4WS26-F1
#
_entry.id   AF-A0A2N4WS26-F1
#
_cell.length_a   1.000
_cell.length_b   1.000
_cell.length_c   1.000
_cell.angle_alpha   90.00
_cell.angle_beta   90.00
_cell.angle_gamma   90.00
#
_symmetry.space_group_name_H-M   'P 1'
#
loop_
_entity.id
_entity.type
_entity.pdbx_description
1 polymer ?
#
loop_
_entity_poly.entity_id
_entity_poly.type
_entity_poly.pdbx_seq_one_letter_code
_entity_poly.pdbx_strand_id
1 'polypeptide(L)'
;MIGRVLWFAALGSFAVLTAFLQIDKQTQITPSLAATVPGPLRNFAQVPITLAALQSEDTTRALAEAERLVNRRPVPAEYLSLLAVAQAQAGQAGPSSITIQIAGQRGWREPLAQEAVLRLALASGDTAEAARRYAALFLRSEAPQELLAETGAQVLGTAGGPGRETMTAIVTGGERWHNLFLRRGVAVMPADAFSDIATASLARGAAFNCPQLAAAIKDLARRDAVAAERLAKAAQARCR
;
A
#
# COMPACT_ATOMS: atom_id res chain seq x y z
N MET A 1 32.25 46.65 -22.02
CA MET A 1 31.17 45.90 -22.72
C MET A 1 31.16 44.41 -22.41
N ILE A 2 32.33 43.75 -22.39
CA ILE A 2 32.47 42.31 -22.10
C ILE A 2 31.74 41.86 -20.81
N GLY A 3 31.87 42.61 -19.71
CA GLY A 3 31.20 42.25 -18.45
C GLY A 3 29.66 42.21 -18.53
N ARG A 4 29.03 43.08 -19.34
CA ARG A 4 27.56 43.06 -19.53
C ARG A 4 27.13 41.83 -20.34
N VAL A 5 27.91 41.45 -21.35
CA VAL A 5 27.66 40.25 -22.16
C VAL A 5 27.74 38.99 -21.29
N LEU A 6 28.80 38.87 -20.48
CA LEU A 6 28.95 37.73 -19.56
C LEU A 6 27.80 37.65 -18.55
N TRP A 7 27.36 38.79 -18.01
CA TRP A 7 26.22 38.84 -17.09
C TRP A 7 24.93 38.34 -17.73
N PHE A 8 24.57 38.83 -18.92
CA PHE A 8 23.36 38.38 -19.61
C PHE A 8 23.44 36.91 -20.04
N ALA A 9 24.61 36.42 -20.44
CA ALA A 9 24.83 35.01 -20.75
C ALA A 9 24.65 34.11 -19.51
N ALA A 10 25.14 34.56 -18.34
CA ALA A 10 24.92 33.86 -17.09
C ALA A 10 23.42 33.82 -16.72
N LEU A 11 22.73 34.97 -16.79
CA LEU A 11 21.28 35.03 -16.54
C LEU A 11 20.48 34.15 -17.50
N GLY A 12 20.82 34.14 -18.79
CA GLY A 12 20.20 33.27 -19.78
C GLY A 12 20.38 31.79 -19.43
N SER A 13 21.59 31.38 -19.04
CA SER A 13 21.86 30.01 -18.59
C SER A 13 21.03 29.61 -17.37
N PHE A 14 20.93 30.49 -16.36
CA PHE A 14 20.10 30.24 -15.17
C PHE A 14 18.61 30.16 -15.50
N ALA A 15 18.12 31.00 -16.40
CA ALA A 15 16.73 30.97 -16.85
C ALA A 15 16.40 29.63 -17.54
N VAL A 16 17.27 29.16 -18.43
CA VAL A 16 17.12 27.86 -19.11
C VAL A 16 17.15 26.70 -18.12
N LEU A 17 18.12 26.69 -17.20
CA LEU A 17 18.21 25.64 -16.17
C LEU A 17 16.95 25.61 -15.31
N THR A 18 16.47 26.77 -14.86
CA THR A 18 15.26 26.89 -14.05
C THR A 18 14.04 26.41 -14.81
N ALA A 19 13.90 26.75 -16.10
CA ALA A 19 12.82 26.27 -16.94
C ALA A 19 12.80 24.73 -17.01
N PHE A 20 13.95 24.07 -17.21
CA PHE A 20 14.00 22.61 -17.22
C PHE A 20 13.68 21.98 -15.87
N LEU A 21 14.09 22.60 -14.75
CA LEU A 21 13.72 22.12 -13.41
C LEU A 21 12.21 22.26 -13.15
N GLN A 22 11.58 23.32 -13.65
CA GLN A 22 10.12 23.49 -13.59
C GLN A 22 9.40 22.46 -14.48
N ILE A 23 9.91 22.20 -15.69
CA ILE A 23 9.38 21.16 -16.58
C ILE A 23 9.51 19.78 -15.92
N ASP A 24 10.65 19.47 -15.29
CA ASP A 24 10.85 18.24 -14.52
C ASP A 24 9.81 18.14 -13.40
N LYS A 25 9.63 19.18 -12.59
CA LYS A 25 8.60 19.17 -11.55
C LYS A 25 7.18 18.98 -12.12
N GLN A 26 6.88 19.61 -13.25
CA GLN A 26 5.58 19.51 -13.92
C GLN A 26 5.26 18.09 -14.39
N THR A 27 6.25 17.21 -14.58
CA THR A 27 5.98 15.82 -14.99
C THR A 27 5.21 15.01 -13.95
N GLN A 28 5.16 15.47 -12.68
CA GLN A 28 4.30 14.84 -11.67
C GLN A 28 2.81 14.94 -12.01
N ILE A 29 2.43 16.02 -12.69
CA ILE A 29 1.05 16.30 -13.12
C ILE A 29 0.88 15.93 -14.59
N THR A 30 1.90 16.15 -15.42
CA THR A 30 1.88 15.96 -16.88
C THR A 30 2.99 15.00 -17.33
N PRO A 31 2.79 13.67 -17.20
CA PRO A 31 3.84 12.68 -17.50
C PRO A 31 4.42 12.73 -18.91
N SER A 32 3.65 13.21 -19.90
CA SER A 32 4.10 13.33 -21.29
C SER A 32 5.29 14.29 -21.48
N LEU A 33 5.55 15.18 -20.54
CA LEU A 33 6.72 16.07 -20.57
C LEU A 33 8.03 15.37 -20.21
N ALA A 34 8.01 14.14 -19.70
CA ALA A 34 9.21 13.47 -19.22
C ALA A 34 10.30 13.27 -20.29
N ALA A 35 9.89 13.09 -21.54
CA ALA A 35 10.82 12.94 -22.66
C ALA A 35 11.60 14.23 -23.00
N THR A 36 11.04 15.41 -22.68
CA THR A 36 11.66 16.71 -23.01
C THR A 36 12.69 17.15 -21.97
N VAL A 37 12.68 16.54 -20.78
CA VAL A 37 13.65 16.85 -19.72
C VAL A 37 15.01 16.20 -20.05
N PRO A 38 16.12 16.95 -20.07
CA PRO A 38 17.44 16.39 -20.30
C PRO A 38 17.85 15.38 -19.22
N GLY A 39 18.55 14.32 -19.61
CA GLY A 39 18.96 13.20 -18.75
C GLY A 39 19.46 13.60 -17.35
N PRO A 40 20.44 14.53 -17.22
CA PRO A 40 20.97 14.96 -15.92
C PRO A 40 19.98 15.71 -15.03
N LEU A 41 18.92 16.30 -15.60
CA LEU A 41 17.93 17.11 -14.89
C LEU A 41 16.64 16.33 -14.55
N ARG A 42 16.54 15.06 -14.95
CA ARG A 42 15.38 14.20 -14.68
C ARG A 42 15.34 13.73 -13.23
N ASN A 43 14.69 14.48 -12.36
CA ASN A 43 14.47 14.05 -10.98
C ASN A 43 13.06 13.47 -10.82
N PHE A 44 12.04 14.25 -11.15
CA PHE A 44 10.64 13.83 -11.14
C PHE A 44 10.24 13.12 -12.44
N ALA A 45 10.82 13.52 -13.58
CA ALA A 45 10.59 12.90 -14.88
C ALA A 45 11.08 11.45 -14.95
N GLN A 46 12.00 11.06 -14.06
CA GLN A 46 12.53 9.70 -14.03
C GLN A 46 11.44 8.67 -13.68
N VAL A 47 10.46 9.01 -12.85
CA VAL A 47 9.37 8.10 -12.46
C VAL A 47 8.52 7.66 -13.66
N PRO A 48 7.90 8.56 -14.45
CA PRO A 48 7.13 8.14 -15.63
C PRO A 48 7.99 7.46 -16.70
N ILE A 49 9.29 7.79 -16.82
CA ILE A 49 10.22 7.07 -17.71
C ILE A 49 10.39 5.62 -17.26
N THR A 50 10.64 5.39 -15.97
CA THR A 50 10.75 4.05 -15.39
C THR A 50 9.45 3.26 -15.56
N LEU A 51 8.29 3.89 -15.31
CA LEU A 51 6.98 3.25 -15.51
C LEU A 51 6.75 2.87 -16.98
N ALA A 52 7.07 3.75 -17.93
CA ALA A 52 6.96 3.44 -19.35
C ALA A 52 7.91 2.31 -19.77
N ALA A 53 9.12 2.25 -19.20
CA ALA A 53 10.06 1.16 -19.45
C ALA A 53 9.56 -0.18 -18.87
N LEU A 54 8.96 -0.18 -17.67
CA LEU A 54 8.33 -1.35 -17.05
C LEU A 54 7.13 -1.90 -17.84
N GLN A 55 6.49 -1.07 -18.67
CA GLN A 55 5.40 -1.48 -19.56
C GLN A 55 5.88 -1.99 -20.93
N SER A 56 7.17 -1.83 -21.23
CA SER A 56 7.77 -2.33 -22.48
C SER A 56 8.29 -3.76 -22.31
N GLU A 57 8.51 -4.45 -23.42
CA GLU A 57 9.11 -5.80 -23.42
C GLU A 57 10.63 -5.77 -23.13
N ASP A 58 11.26 -4.59 -23.12
CA ASP A 58 12.69 -4.41 -22.87
C ASP A 58 12.99 -4.40 -21.36
N THR A 59 13.12 -5.60 -20.80
CA THR A 59 13.40 -5.81 -19.36
C THR A 59 14.75 -5.25 -18.93
N THR A 60 15.74 -5.19 -19.82
CA THR A 60 17.06 -4.62 -19.53
C THR A 60 16.97 -3.11 -19.36
N ARG A 61 16.23 -2.43 -20.25
CA ARG A 61 15.96 -1.00 -20.11
C ARG A 61 15.12 -0.68 -18.88
N ALA A 62 14.10 -1.49 -18.58
CA ALA A 62 13.27 -1.32 -17.40
C ALA A 62 14.11 -1.34 -16.11
N LEU A 63 14.99 -2.35 -15.99
CA LEU A 63 15.91 -2.46 -14.86
C LEU A 63 16.85 -1.25 -14.76
N ALA A 64 17.50 -0.86 -15.86
CA ALA A 64 18.44 0.27 -15.87
C ALA A 64 17.77 1.61 -15.47
N GLU A 65 16.53 1.85 -15.91
CA GLU A 65 15.79 3.07 -15.53
C GLU A 65 15.32 3.03 -14.08
N ALA A 66 14.96 1.85 -13.54
CA ALA A 66 14.58 1.70 -12.14
C ALA A 66 15.79 1.87 -11.20
N GLU A 67 16.95 1.31 -11.55
CA GLU A 67 18.21 1.53 -10.81
C GLU A 67 18.59 3.02 -10.80
N ARG A 68 18.49 3.68 -11.96
CA ARG A 68 18.74 5.13 -12.07
C ARG A 68 17.80 5.94 -11.19
N LEU A 69 16.53 5.56 -11.10
CA LEU A 69 15.53 6.20 -10.24
C LEU A 69 15.93 6.09 -8.76
N VAL A 70 16.26 4.88 -8.29
CA VAL A 70 16.67 4.64 -6.90
C VAL A 70 17.98 5.36 -6.58
N ASN A 71 18.97 5.33 -7.47
CA ASN A 71 20.25 6.01 -7.28
C ASN A 71 20.11 7.54 -7.14
N ARG A 72 19.15 8.14 -7.86
CA ARG A 72 18.87 9.59 -7.74
C ARG A 72 18.11 9.94 -6.47
N ARG A 73 17.22 9.04 -6.01
CA ARG A 73 16.33 9.28 -4.88
C ARG A 73 16.17 8.02 -4.02
N PRO A 74 17.18 7.66 -3.21
CA PRO A 74 17.18 6.37 -2.51
C PRO A 74 16.09 6.29 -1.45
N VAL A 75 15.87 7.36 -0.67
CA VAL A 75 14.55 7.99 -0.45
C VAL A 75 13.24 7.14 -0.42
N PRO A 76 12.33 7.36 -1.37
CA PRO A 76 10.98 6.76 -1.35
C PRO A 76 10.95 5.23 -1.43
N ALA A 77 10.01 4.60 -0.72
CA ALA A 77 9.79 3.15 -0.78
C ALA A 77 9.19 2.71 -2.12
N GLU A 78 8.38 3.58 -2.72
CA GLU A 78 7.75 3.40 -4.03
C GLU A 78 8.78 3.08 -5.11
N TYR A 79 9.97 3.69 -5.05
CA TYR A 79 11.02 3.49 -6.05
C TYR A 79 11.72 2.15 -5.88
N LEU A 80 11.82 1.66 -4.65
CA LEU A 80 12.28 0.30 -4.38
C LEU A 80 11.26 -0.71 -4.88
N SER A 81 9.96 -0.45 -4.73
CA SER A 81 8.92 -1.31 -5.31
C SER A 81 9.04 -1.38 -6.84
N LEU A 82 9.25 -0.25 -7.52
CA LEU A 82 9.49 -0.23 -8.98
C LEU A 82 10.77 -0.98 -9.37
N LEU A 83 11.85 -0.85 -8.60
CA LEU A 83 13.07 -1.63 -8.81
C LEU A 83 12.84 -3.12 -8.62
N ALA A 84 12.09 -3.53 -7.59
CA ALA A 84 11.77 -4.93 -7.37
C ALA A 84 10.96 -5.51 -8.54
N VAL A 85 10.00 -4.77 -9.09
CA VAL A 85 9.25 -5.19 -10.29
C VAL A 85 10.20 -5.33 -11.49
N ALA A 86 11.08 -4.35 -11.72
CA ALA A 86 12.04 -4.42 -12.82
C ALA A 86 13.00 -5.60 -12.69
N GLN A 87 13.49 -5.88 -11.48
CA GLN A 87 14.32 -7.03 -11.16
C GLN A 87 13.57 -8.34 -11.44
N ALA A 88 12.29 -8.45 -11.05
CA ALA A 88 11.47 -9.62 -11.34
C ALA A 88 11.31 -9.84 -12.86
N GLN A 89 11.00 -8.78 -13.62
CA GLN A 89 10.90 -8.84 -15.09
C GLN A 89 12.22 -9.26 -15.74
N ALA A 90 13.36 -8.85 -15.19
CA ALA A 90 14.70 -9.23 -15.64
C ALA A 90 15.15 -10.62 -15.16
N GLY A 91 14.26 -11.42 -14.55
CA GLY A 91 14.58 -12.76 -14.05
C GLY A 91 15.40 -12.78 -12.75
N GLN A 92 15.57 -11.64 -12.08
CA GLN A 92 16.32 -11.50 -10.83
C GLN A 92 15.43 -11.72 -9.61
N ALA A 93 14.83 -12.91 -9.49
CA ALA A 93 13.86 -13.23 -8.43
C ALA A 93 14.43 -13.04 -7.00
N GLY A 94 15.68 -13.46 -6.76
CA GLY A 94 16.36 -13.28 -5.48
C GLY A 94 16.48 -11.80 -5.07
N PRO A 95 17.20 -10.97 -5.87
CA PRO A 95 17.27 -9.52 -5.63
C PRO A 95 15.90 -8.85 -5.51
N SER A 96 14.94 -9.19 -6.38
CA SER A 96 13.57 -8.65 -6.33
C SER A 96 12.91 -8.89 -4.97
N SER A 97 13.00 -10.13 -4.46
CA SER A 97 12.41 -10.50 -3.16
C SER A 97 13.02 -9.73 -1.99
N ILE A 98 14.32 -9.41 -2.04
CA ILE A 98 14.99 -8.63 -1.01
C ILE A 98 14.58 -7.16 -1.13
N THR A 99 14.62 -6.60 -2.34
CA THR A 99 14.27 -5.20 -2.59
C THR A 99 12.84 -4.88 -2.17
N ILE A 100 11.87 -5.76 -2.45
CA ILE A 100 10.47 -5.52 -2.07
C ILE A 100 10.25 -5.62 -0.56
N GLN A 101 11.00 -6.47 0.16
CA GLN A 101 10.99 -6.50 1.62
C GLN A 101 11.54 -5.21 2.21
N ILE A 102 12.64 -4.68 1.67
CA ILE A 102 13.20 -3.38 2.08
C ILE A 102 12.18 -2.27 1.81
N ALA A 103 11.50 -2.29 0.65
CA ALA A 103 10.42 -1.35 0.34
C ALA A 103 9.30 -1.42 1.41
N GLY A 104 8.85 -2.63 1.76
CA GLY A 104 7.80 -2.86 2.75
C GLY A 104 8.18 -2.48 4.19
N GLN A 105 9.47 -2.55 4.54
CA GLN A 105 10.00 -2.05 5.81
C GLN A 105 10.04 -0.52 5.85
N ARG A 106 10.41 0.11 4.73
CA ARG A 106 10.58 1.56 4.65
C ARG A 106 9.26 2.32 4.51
N GLY A 107 8.33 1.78 3.74
CA GLY A 107 7.07 2.42 3.40
C GLY A 107 5.89 1.56 3.79
N TRP A 108 5.49 1.61 5.06
CA TRP A 108 4.28 0.91 5.51
C TRP A 108 3.00 1.33 4.77
N ARG A 109 3.03 2.50 4.10
CA ARG A 109 1.91 3.08 3.34
C ARG A 109 1.92 2.75 1.85
N GLU A 110 2.95 2.09 1.33
CA GLU A 110 3.10 1.80 -0.10
C GLU A 110 2.35 0.51 -0.45
N PRO A 111 1.22 0.57 -1.19
CA PRO A 111 0.33 -0.58 -1.35
C PRO A 111 0.98 -1.78 -2.05
N LEU A 112 1.81 -1.55 -3.08
CA LEU A 112 2.40 -2.64 -3.85
C LEU A 112 3.36 -3.47 -2.99
N ALA A 113 4.20 -2.81 -2.20
CA ALA A 113 5.07 -3.46 -1.23
C ALA A 113 4.29 -4.17 -0.13
N GLN A 114 3.20 -3.57 0.39
CA GLN A 114 2.39 -4.24 1.39
C GLN A 114 1.74 -5.52 0.84
N GLU A 115 1.20 -5.49 -0.39
CA GLU A 115 0.64 -6.68 -1.04
C GLU A 115 1.69 -7.75 -1.30
N ALA A 116 2.86 -7.36 -1.84
CA ALA A 116 3.93 -8.30 -2.12
C ALA A 116 4.46 -8.97 -0.83
N VAL A 117 4.69 -8.19 0.23
CA VAL A 117 5.16 -8.73 1.53
C VAL A 117 4.06 -9.57 2.19
N LEU A 118 2.77 -9.21 2.03
CA LEU A 118 1.65 -10.05 2.47
C LEU A 118 1.72 -11.43 1.81
N ARG A 119 1.87 -11.49 0.48
CA ARG A 119 1.93 -12.76 -0.25
C ARG A 119 3.16 -13.58 0.10
N LEU A 120 4.32 -12.95 0.30
CA LEU A 120 5.52 -13.63 0.80
C LEU A 120 5.30 -14.22 2.19
N ALA A 121 4.67 -13.46 3.10
CA ALA A 121 4.33 -13.93 4.43
C ALA A 121 3.39 -15.15 4.38
N LEU A 122 2.35 -15.10 3.55
CA LEU A 122 1.46 -16.25 3.31
C LEU A 122 2.22 -17.47 2.77
N ALA A 123 3.08 -17.29 1.77
CA ALA A 123 3.87 -18.37 1.19
C ALA A 123 4.84 -19.01 2.20
N SER A 124 5.33 -18.24 3.17
CA SER A 124 6.18 -18.73 4.27
C SER A 124 5.42 -19.30 5.47
N GLY A 125 4.08 -19.21 5.48
CA GLY A 125 3.24 -19.62 6.61
C GLY A 125 3.19 -18.61 7.77
N ASP A 126 3.84 -17.45 7.66
CA ASP A 126 3.77 -16.36 8.65
C ASP A 126 2.45 -15.58 8.53
N THR A 127 1.37 -16.22 8.95
CA THR A 127 0.01 -15.65 8.92
C THR A 127 -0.14 -14.42 9.82
N ALA A 128 0.70 -14.28 10.85
CA ALA A 128 0.69 -13.11 11.73
C ALA A 128 1.26 -11.88 11.00
N GLU A 129 2.39 -12.03 10.31
CA GLU A 129 2.93 -10.97 9.45
C GLU A 129 1.97 -10.65 8.29
N ALA A 130 1.40 -11.67 7.65
CA ALA A 130 0.41 -11.48 6.61
C ALA A 130 -0.79 -10.64 7.10
N ALA A 131 -1.26 -10.86 8.33
CA ALA A 131 -2.31 -10.05 8.94
C ALA A 131 -1.90 -8.60 9.21
N ARG A 132 -0.65 -8.33 9.60
CA ARG A 132 -0.14 -6.95 9.74
C ARG A 132 -0.14 -6.22 8.39
N ARG A 133 0.29 -6.89 7.32
CA ARG A 133 0.29 -6.34 5.96
C ARG A 133 -1.11 -6.16 5.40
N TYR A 134 -1.99 -7.13 5.65
CA TYR A 134 -3.41 -7.04 5.31
C TYR A 134 -4.06 -5.82 5.97
N ALA A 135 -3.80 -5.61 7.27
CA ALA A 135 -4.29 -4.46 8.00
C ALA A 135 -3.77 -3.14 7.37
N ALA A 136 -2.49 -3.06 6.99
CA ALA A 136 -1.95 -1.88 6.33
C ALA A 136 -2.68 -1.56 5.00
N LEU A 137 -2.98 -2.57 4.18
CA LEU A 137 -3.80 -2.44 2.97
C LEU A 137 -5.24 -2.05 3.30
N PHE A 138 -5.82 -2.64 4.33
CA PHE A 138 -7.18 -2.37 4.79
C PHE A 138 -7.41 -0.91 5.20
N LEU A 139 -6.37 -0.21 5.68
CA LEU A 139 -6.42 1.22 5.98
C LEU A 139 -6.49 2.12 4.73
N ARG A 140 -6.07 1.63 3.57
CA ARG A 140 -6.02 2.41 2.32
C ARG A 140 -7.39 2.42 1.65
N SER A 141 -8.03 3.58 1.54
CA SER A 141 -9.30 3.72 0.81
C SER A 141 -9.21 3.28 -0.66
N GLU A 142 -8.02 3.39 -1.25
CA GLU A 142 -7.73 3.02 -2.64
C GLU A 142 -7.48 1.53 -2.87
N ALA A 143 -7.28 0.73 -1.81
CA ALA A 143 -7.07 -0.72 -1.97
C ALA A 143 -8.35 -1.37 -2.56
N PRO A 144 -8.26 -2.13 -3.66
CA PRO A 144 -9.43 -2.80 -4.25
C PRO A 144 -10.13 -3.72 -3.24
N GLN A 145 -11.47 -3.75 -3.26
CA GLN A 145 -12.22 -4.59 -2.32
C GLN A 145 -12.01 -6.07 -2.62
N GLU A 146 -11.86 -6.41 -3.90
CA GLU A 146 -11.62 -7.77 -4.40
C GLU A 146 -10.29 -8.31 -3.87
N LEU A 147 -9.23 -7.49 -3.93
CA LEU A 147 -7.92 -7.83 -3.36
C LEU A 147 -8.03 -8.11 -1.86
N LEU A 148 -8.77 -7.28 -1.11
CA LEU A 148 -8.96 -7.47 0.32
C LEU A 148 -9.85 -8.67 0.66
N ALA A 149 -10.81 -9.00 -0.20
CA ALA A 149 -11.63 -10.19 -0.04
C ALA A 149 -10.83 -11.47 -0.25
N GLU A 150 -10.04 -11.51 -1.34
CA GLU A 150 -9.18 -12.64 -1.68
C GLU A 150 -8.10 -12.87 -0.60
N THR A 151 -7.34 -11.83 -0.28
CA THR A 151 -6.28 -11.93 0.73
C THR A 151 -6.84 -12.10 2.14
N GLY A 152 -8.00 -11.53 2.43
CA GLY A 152 -8.69 -11.70 3.72
C GLY A 152 -9.06 -13.15 3.99
N ALA A 153 -9.53 -13.89 2.99
CA ALA A 153 -9.82 -15.31 3.11
C ALA A 153 -8.56 -16.14 3.42
N GLN A 154 -7.44 -15.83 2.78
CA GLN A 154 -6.17 -16.53 3.00
C GLN A 154 -5.56 -16.22 4.37
N VAL A 155 -5.60 -14.95 4.79
CA VAL A 155 -5.00 -14.47 6.03
C VAL A 155 -5.83 -14.86 7.26
N LEU A 156 -7.16 -14.80 7.14
CA LEU A 156 -8.09 -14.94 8.27
C LEU A 156 -8.90 -16.25 8.23
N GLY A 157 -8.59 -17.17 7.33
CA GLY A 157 -9.35 -18.40 7.12
C GLY A 157 -9.32 -19.37 8.32
N THR A 158 -8.24 -19.38 9.10
CA THR A 158 -8.11 -20.28 10.26
C THR A 158 -8.75 -19.68 11.51
N ALA A 159 -9.83 -20.30 11.98
CA ALA A 159 -10.48 -19.94 13.25
C ALA A 159 -9.49 -20.03 14.43
N GLY A 160 -9.44 -18.98 15.25
CA GLY A 160 -8.48 -18.88 16.36
C GLY A 160 -7.01 -18.82 15.95
N GLY A 161 -6.68 -18.76 14.65
CA GLY A 161 -5.31 -18.76 14.17
C GLY A 161 -4.59 -17.41 14.36
N PRO A 162 -3.26 -17.38 14.13
CA PRO A 162 -2.44 -16.19 14.37
C PRO A 162 -2.88 -14.96 13.58
N GLY A 163 -3.45 -15.15 12.38
CA GLY A 163 -3.99 -14.06 11.57
C GLY A 163 -5.18 -13.33 12.22
N ARG A 164 -6.17 -14.08 12.74
CA ARG A 164 -7.33 -13.51 13.46
C ARG A 164 -6.90 -12.88 14.78
N GLU A 165 -5.97 -13.50 15.50
CA GLU A 165 -5.45 -12.95 16.75
C GLU A 165 -4.72 -11.61 16.53
N THR A 166 -3.86 -11.56 15.51
CA THR A 166 -3.14 -10.34 15.13
C THR A 166 -4.09 -9.25 14.70
N MET A 167 -5.09 -9.57 13.86
CA MET A 167 -6.10 -8.59 13.45
C MET A 167 -6.92 -8.08 14.65
N THR A 168 -7.27 -8.97 15.58
CA THR A 168 -7.93 -8.58 16.84
C THR A 168 -7.07 -7.61 17.63
N ALA A 169 -5.77 -7.90 17.81
CA ALA A 169 -4.85 -7.02 18.52
C ALA A 169 -4.75 -5.63 17.86
N ILE A 170 -4.71 -5.59 16.53
CA ILE A 170 -4.69 -4.33 15.76
C ILE A 170 -5.98 -3.53 15.97
N VAL A 171 -7.14 -4.18 15.86
CA VAL A 171 -8.46 -3.52 16.03
C VAL A 171 -8.60 -2.99 17.44
N THR A 172 -8.15 -3.73 18.46
CA THR A 172 -8.18 -3.27 19.86
C THR A 172 -7.17 -2.17 20.16
N GLY A 173 -6.08 -2.09 19.38
CA GLY A 173 -4.95 -1.20 19.65
C GLY A 173 -5.16 0.28 19.31
N GLY A 174 -6.30 0.67 18.71
CA GLY A 174 -6.57 2.09 18.50
C GLY A 174 -7.95 2.41 17.90
N GLU A 175 -8.60 3.42 18.48
CA GLU A 175 -9.97 3.85 18.14
C GLU A 175 -10.18 4.15 16.65
N ARG A 176 -9.14 4.64 15.95
CA ARG A 176 -9.19 4.92 14.51
C ARG A 176 -9.59 3.69 13.67
N TRP A 177 -9.37 2.49 14.19
CA TRP A 177 -9.73 1.24 13.51
C TRP A 177 -11.21 0.91 13.64
N HIS A 178 -11.86 1.28 14.73
CA HIS A 178 -13.18 0.75 15.08
C HIS A 178 -14.21 0.99 13.97
N ASN A 179 -14.40 2.24 13.55
CA ASN A 179 -15.39 2.60 12.55
C ASN A 179 -15.03 2.08 11.14
N LEU A 180 -13.74 2.07 10.80
CA LEU A 180 -13.29 1.54 9.52
C LEU A 180 -13.46 0.02 9.46
N PHE A 181 -13.10 -0.68 10.53
CA PHE A 181 -13.26 -2.12 10.69
C PHE A 181 -14.73 -2.54 10.55
N LEU A 182 -15.65 -1.86 11.25
CA LEU A 182 -17.08 -2.20 11.16
C LEU A 182 -17.64 -2.00 9.75
N ARG A 183 -17.35 -0.86 9.11
CA ARG A 183 -17.90 -0.54 7.78
C ARG A 183 -17.29 -1.37 6.66
N ARG A 184 -15.96 -1.56 6.67
CA ARG A 184 -15.24 -2.23 5.58
C ARG A 184 -15.08 -3.72 5.83
N GLY A 185 -14.83 -4.13 7.07
CA GLY A 185 -14.56 -5.52 7.45
C GLY A 185 -15.74 -6.43 7.12
N VAL A 186 -16.97 -5.99 7.38
CA VAL A 186 -18.19 -6.74 7.02
C VAL A 186 -18.33 -6.99 5.52
N ALA A 187 -17.68 -6.21 4.66
CA ALA A 187 -17.70 -6.36 3.21
C ALA A 187 -16.55 -7.26 2.71
N VAL A 188 -15.33 -7.07 3.21
CA VAL A 188 -14.12 -7.69 2.64
C VAL A 188 -13.54 -8.85 3.45
N MET A 189 -14.07 -9.19 4.63
CA MET A 189 -13.59 -10.34 5.40
C MET A 189 -14.54 -11.54 5.26
N PRO A 190 -14.05 -12.77 5.50
CA PRO A 190 -14.92 -13.91 5.78
C PRO A 190 -15.87 -13.59 6.94
N ALA A 191 -17.13 -14.00 6.82
CA ALA A 191 -18.20 -13.61 7.76
C ALA A 191 -17.91 -14.08 9.19
N ASP A 192 -17.42 -15.32 9.33
CA ASP A 192 -17.01 -15.91 10.59
C ASP A 192 -15.79 -15.20 11.18
N ALA A 193 -14.78 -14.89 10.36
CA ALA A 193 -13.60 -14.15 10.79
C ALA A 193 -13.96 -12.75 11.31
N PHE A 194 -14.82 -12.02 10.59
CA PHE A 194 -15.28 -10.70 11.03
C PHE A 194 -16.02 -10.78 12.36
N SER A 195 -16.95 -11.73 12.51
CA SER A 195 -17.70 -11.93 13.76
C SER A 195 -16.78 -12.29 14.93
N ASP A 196 -15.82 -13.19 14.72
CA ASP A 196 -14.88 -13.62 15.76
C ASP A 196 -13.95 -12.48 16.19
N ILE A 197 -13.37 -11.74 15.24
CA ILE A 197 -12.50 -10.60 15.53
C ILE A 197 -13.26 -9.50 16.26
N ALA A 198 -14.48 -9.19 15.81
CA ALA A 198 -15.32 -8.18 16.46
C ALA A 198 -15.70 -8.59 17.89
N THR A 199 -16.10 -9.85 18.09
CA THR A 199 -16.44 -10.42 19.40
C THR A 199 -15.24 -10.41 20.35
N ALA A 200 -14.08 -10.88 19.88
CA ALA A 200 -12.84 -10.87 20.65
C ALA A 200 -12.38 -9.44 20.98
N SER A 201 -12.57 -8.49 20.06
CA SER A 201 -12.27 -7.08 20.31
C SER A 201 -13.15 -6.47 21.39
N LEU A 202 -14.47 -6.74 21.37
CA LEU A 202 -15.41 -6.32 22.43
C LEU A 202 -15.03 -6.91 23.79
N ALA A 203 -14.62 -8.18 23.83
CA ALA A 203 -14.17 -8.84 25.05
C ALA A 203 -12.90 -8.19 25.62
N ARG A 204 -11.98 -7.76 24.74
CA ARG A 204 -10.75 -7.01 25.08
C ARG A 204 -10.98 -5.51 25.34
N GLY A 205 -12.23 -5.05 25.36
CA GLY A 205 -12.59 -3.68 25.74
C GLY A 205 -12.61 -2.66 24.60
N ALA A 206 -12.60 -3.10 23.32
CA ALA A 206 -12.79 -2.18 22.21
C ALA A 206 -14.15 -1.47 22.29
N ALA A 207 -14.13 -0.14 22.32
CA ALA A 207 -15.33 0.69 22.34
C ALA A 207 -15.84 0.95 20.91
N PHE A 208 -16.60 0.01 20.35
CA PHE A 208 -17.26 0.20 19.05
C PHE A 208 -18.41 1.20 19.16
N ASN A 209 -18.61 2.01 18.11
CA ASN A 209 -19.79 2.86 17.99
C ASN A 209 -21.04 1.98 17.80
N CYS A 210 -21.96 1.99 18.77
CA CYS A 210 -23.12 1.09 18.80
C CYS A 210 -24.02 1.17 17.55
N PRO A 211 -24.39 2.36 17.03
CA PRO A 211 -25.11 2.46 15.76
C PRO A 211 -24.39 1.80 14.58
N GLN A 212 -23.07 2.00 14.45
CA GLN A 212 -22.29 1.37 13.37
C GLN A 212 -22.15 -0.15 13.57
N LEU A 213 -22.01 -0.62 14.81
CA LEU A 213 -21.98 -2.04 15.13
C LEU A 213 -23.31 -2.71 14.79
N ALA A 214 -24.44 -2.08 15.12
CA ALA A 214 -25.76 -2.57 14.75
C ALA A 214 -25.96 -2.63 13.22
N ALA A 215 -25.49 -1.61 12.48
CA ALA A 215 -25.50 -1.62 11.02
C ALA A 215 -24.64 -2.76 10.46
N ALA A 216 -23.42 -2.95 10.97
CA ALA A 216 -22.54 -4.03 10.56
C ALA A 216 -23.13 -5.42 10.88
N ILE A 217 -23.80 -5.60 12.02
CA ILE A 217 -24.52 -6.85 12.36
C ILE A 217 -25.64 -7.11 11.36
N LYS A 218 -26.43 -6.08 11.01
CA LYS A 218 -27.50 -6.20 10.00
C LYS A 218 -26.93 -6.58 8.62
N ASP A 219 -25.82 -5.96 8.23
CA ASP A 219 -25.15 -6.26 6.96
C ASP A 219 -24.56 -7.67 6.96
N LEU A 220 -23.98 -8.10 8.07
CA LEU A 220 -23.48 -9.46 8.29
C LEU A 220 -24.61 -10.48 8.22
N ALA A 221 -25.78 -10.20 8.81
CA ALA A 221 -26.91 -11.12 8.83
C ALA A 221 -27.43 -11.46 7.43
N ARG A 222 -27.27 -10.54 6.45
CA ARG A 222 -27.60 -10.80 5.04
C ARG A 222 -26.65 -11.80 4.38
N ARG A 223 -25.42 -11.92 4.88
CA ARG A 223 -24.38 -12.82 4.36
C ARG A 223 -24.31 -14.14 5.13
N ASP A 224 -24.45 -14.06 6.45
CA ASP A 224 -24.34 -15.18 7.39
C ASP A 224 -25.11 -14.85 8.68
N ALA A 225 -26.29 -15.46 8.83
CA ALA A 225 -27.17 -15.24 9.98
C ALA A 225 -26.55 -15.75 11.30
N VAL A 226 -25.78 -16.85 11.25
CA VAL A 226 -25.19 -17.48 12.44
C VAL A 226 -24.06 -16.61 12.98
N ALA A 227 -23.18 -16.12 12.10
CA ALA A 227 -22.12 -15.20 12.48
C ALA A 227 -22.68 -13.88 13.04
N ALA A 228 -23.79 -13.38 12.48
CA ALA A 228 -24.45 -12.17 12.96
C ALA A 228 -25.09 -12.35 14.34
N GLU A 229 -25.78 -13.46 14.59
CA GLU A 229 -26.37 -13.74 15.91
C GLU A 229 -25.30 -13.82 17.01
N ARG A 230 -24.16 -14.46 16.72
CA ARG A 230 -23.02 -14.52 17.64
C ARG A 230 -22.51 -13.13 18.02
N LEU A 231 -22.28 -12.27 17.02
CA LEU A 231 -21.81 -10.91 17.25
C LEU A 231 -22.87 -10.07 17.99
N ALA A 232 -24.15 -10.24 17.66
CA ALA A 232 -25.24 -9.54 18.35
C ALA A 232 -25.29 -9.87 19.84
N LYS A 233 -25.15 -11.15 20.22
CA LYS A 233 -25.07 -11.58 21.63
C LYS A 233 -23.89 -10.91 22.35
N ALA A 234 -22.72 -10.85 21.71
CA ALA A 234 -21.55 -10.18 22.29
C ALA A 234 -21.76 -8.66 22.45
N ALA A 235 -22.45 -8.02 21.51
CA ALA A 235 -22.71 -6.59 21.52
C ALA A 235 -23.68 -6.14 22.62
N GLN A 236 -24.67 -6.95 22.99
CA GLN A 236 -25.68 -6.62 24.02
C GLN A 236 -25.07 -6.28 25.39
N ALA A 237 -23.92 -6.86 25.72
CA ALA A 237 -23.22 -6.57 26.96
C ALA A 237 -22.60 -5.16 27.02
N ARG A 238 -22.42 -4.51 25.85
CA ARG A 238 -21.68 -3.24 25.71
C ARG A 238 -22.51 -2.10 25.12
N CYS A 239 -23.51 -2.43 24.30
CA CYS A 239 -24.41 -1.49 23.65
C CYS A 239 -25.82 -1.70 24.20
N ARG A 240 -26.16 -0.95 25.25
CA ARG A 240 -27.52 -0.85 25.80
C ARG A 240 -28.21 0.41 25.29
#